data_AF-A0A0F2Q1N4-F1
#
_entry.id   AF-A0A0F2Q1N4-F1
#
_cell.length_a   1.000
_cell.length_b   1.000
_cell.length_c   1.000
_cell.angle_alpha   90.00
_cell.angle_beta   90.00
_cell.angle_gamma   90.00
#
_symmetry.space_group_name_H-M   'P 1'
#
loop_
_entity.id
_entity.type
_entity.pdbx_description
1 polymer ?
#
loop_
_entity_poly.entity_id
_entity_poly.type
_entity_poly.pdbx_seq_one_letter_code
_entity_poly.pdbx_strand_id
1 'polypeptide(L)'
;MRTFKYVLIYLLIIQFALYYIVPLDMVYGYRMDYELVKNNIHNIDTILEQISKEVKNKDLKEYVIILGDSVAFSGPGDSQQSIGYYLEEINREKNGENATRFFNLSMPAMQVGDIYTMLLKLDKYGISTDNVILNITYAGFVKRDPDPPIVFWFRDNLKNMDQEAMLKFRLILLQMITLKAKRIL
;
A
#
# COMPACT_ATOMS: atom_id res chain seq x y z
N MET A 1 3.23 -33.38 33.70
CA MET A 1 2.29 -32.28 33.39
C MET A 1 2.86 -30.87 33.57
N ARG A 2 3.74 -30.59 34.56
CA ARG A 2 4.31 -29.24 34.76
C ARG A 2 5.18 -28.78 33.58
N THR A 3 6.05 -29.67 33.07
CA THR A 3 6.93 -29.38 31.91
C THR A 3 6.15 -28.98 30.66
N PHE A 4 5.03 -29.67 30.37
CA PHE A 4 4.17 -29.33 29.23
C PHE A 4 3.56 -27.93 29.35
N LYS A 5 3.17 -27.50 30.56
CA LYS A 5 2.67 -26.14 30.79
C LYS A 5 3.75 -25.08 30.53
N TYR A 6 4.98 -25.32 30.97
CA TYR A 6 6.09 -24.41 30.70
C TYR A 6 6.45 -24.35 29.22
N VAL A 7 6.44 -25.47 28.50
CA VAL A 7 6.66 -25.50 27.04
C VAL A 7 5.57 -24.73 26.31
N LEU A 8 4.30 -24.91 26.69
CA LEU A 8 3.19 -24.17 26.08
C LEU A 8 3.31 -22.65 26.32
N ILE A 9 3.62 -22.24 27.55
CA ILE A 9 3.83 -20.82 27.89
C ILE A 9 5.01 -20.26 27.10
N TYR A 10 6.12 -21.00 27.01
CA TYR A 10 7.30 -20.59 26.26
C TYR A 10 7.01 -20.40 24.77
N LEU A 11 6.26 -21.32 24.16
CA LEU A 11 5.83 -21.20 22.76
C LEU A 11 4.91 -20.00 22.54
N LEU A 12 3.97 -19.75 23.45
CA LEU A 12 3.11 -18.56 23.39
C LEU A 12 3.95 -17.28 23.50
N ILE A 13 4.88 -17.21 24.45
CA ILE A 13 5.79 -16.07 24.60
C ILE A 13 6.59 -15.86 23.32
N ILE A 14 7.16 -16.90 22.72
CA ILE A 14 7.88 -16.79 21.44
C ILE A 14 6.95 -16.26 20.34
N GLN A 15 5.73 -16.79 20.23
CA GLN A 15 4.80 -16.38 19.18
C GLN A 15 4.44 -14.89 19.28
N PHE A 16 4.26 -14.38 20.50
CA PHE A 16 4.04 -12.94 20.71
C PHE A 16 5.33 -12.13 20.58
N ALA A 17 6.47 -12.62 21.07
CA ALA A 17 7.74 -11.92 21.04
C ALA A 17 8.26 -11.74 19.61
N LEU A 18 8.16 -12.78 18.77
CA LEU A 18 8.57 -12.71 17.36
C LEU A 18 7.84 -11.59 16.63
N TYR A 19 6.54 -11.42 16.88
CA TYR A 19 5.74 -10.37 16.26
C TYR A 19 6.25 -8.93 16.57
N TYR A 20 6.89 -8.72 17.72
CA TYR A 20 7.50 -7.43 18.07
C TYR A 20 8.94 -7.27 17.59
N ILE A 21 9.60 -8.37 17.20
CA ILE A 21 11.03 -8.38 16.84
C ILE A 21 11.23 -8.31 15.32
N VAL A 22 10.22 -8.64 14.51
CA VAL A 22 10.34 -8.54 13.04
C VAL A 22 10.59 -7.09 12.62
N PRO A 23 11.75 -6.77 12.03
CA PRO A 23 12.08 -5.42 11.60
C PRO A 23 11.44 -5.12 10.23
N LEU A 24 11.22 -3.82 9.93
CA LEU A 24 10.53 -3.40 8.72
C LEU A 24 11.24 -3.87 7.44
N ASP A 25 12.58 -3.89 7.44
CA ASP A 25 13.42 -4.30 6.31
C ASP A 25 13.18 -5.76 5.86
N MET A 26 12.60 -6.61 6.71
CA MET A 26 12.19 -7.97 6.32
C MET A 26 10.95 -8.00 5.42
N VAL A 27 10.09 -6.98 5.47
CA VAL A 27 8.81 -6.94 4.73
C VAL A 27 8.71 -5.75 3.77
N TYR A 28 9.65 -4.80 3.87
CA TYR A 28 9.68 -3.58 3.10
C TYR A 28 11.12 -3.11 2.90
N GLY A 29 11.58 -3.02 1.66
CA GLY A 29 12.93 -2.55 1.33
C GLY A 29 12.88 -1.48 0.26
N TYR A 30 12.69 -0.21 0.64
CA TYR A 30 12.55 0.97 -0.25
C TYR A 30 11.31 1.00 -1.15
N ARG A 31 10.65 -0.14 -1.37
CA ARG A 31 9.28 -0.26 -1.87
C ARG A 31 8.63 -1.52 -1.30
N MET A 32 7.30 -1.55 -1.39
CA MET A 32 6.49 -2.72 -1.10
C MET A 32 6.88 -3.92 -1.99
N ASP A 33 6.92 -5.11 -1.40
CA ASP A 33 7.11 -6.35 -2.17
C ASP A 33 5.80 -6.73 -2.88
N TYR A 34 5.83 -6.69 -4.22
CA TYR A 34 4.69 -7.03 -5.05
C TYR A 34 4.30 -8.50 -4.95
N GLU A 35 5.25 -9.43 -4.85
CA GLU A 35 4.97 -10.86 -4.78
C GLU A 35 4.26 -11.22 -3.47
N LEU A 36 4.60 -10.51 -2.39
CA LEU A 36 3.97 -10.64 -1.10
C LEU A 36 2.52 -10.13 -1.11
N VAL A 37 2.24 -9.02 -1.80
CA VAL A 37 0.91 -8.38 -1.78
C VAL A 37 -0.03 -8.92 -2.86
N LYS A 38 0.47 -9.24 -4.06
CA LYS A 38 -0.38 -9.71 -5.18
C LYS A 38 -1.12 -11.00 -4.86
N ASN A 39 -0.49 -11.88 -4.07
CA ASN A 39 -1.02 -13.20 -3.72
C ASN A 39 -2.01 -13.13 -2.55
N ASN A 40 -1.84 -12.14 -1.67
CA ASN A 40 -2.76 -11.87 -0.58
C ASN A 40 -2.78 -10.37 -0.28
N ILE A 41 -3.81 -9.68 -0.77
CA ILE A 41 -3.92 -8.22 -0.65
C ILE A 41 -3.95 -7.76 0.81
N HIS A 42 -4.38 -8.61 1.75
CA HIS A 42 -4.38 -8.30 3.18
C HIS A 42 -2.98 -8.18 3.77
N ASN A 43 -1.94 -8.65 3.08
CA ASN A 43 -0.57 -8.44 3.53
C ASN A 43 -0.18 -6.96 3.55
N ILE A 44 -0.88 -6.09 2.81
CA ILE A 44 -0.72 -4.64 2.92
C ILE A 44 -0.93 -4.14 4.35
N ASP A 45 -1.89 -4.73 5.08
CA ASP A 45 -2.26 -4.31 6.42
C ASP A 45 -1.11 -4.56 7.40
N THR A 46 -0.37 -5.67 7.21
CA THR A 46 0.85 -5.97 7.96
C THR A 46 1.96 -4.96 7.66
N ILE A 47 2.16 -4.58 6.39
CA ILE A 47 3.17 -3.60 6.00
C ILE A 47 2.86 -2.23 6.61
N LEU A 48 1.60 -1.79 6.52
CA LEU A 48 1.14 -0.53 7.11
C LEU A 48 1.28 -0.53 8.63
N GLU A 49 1.01 -1.65 9.29
CA GLU A 49 1.23 -1.78 10.73
C GLU A 49 2.72 -1.63 11.09
N GLN A 50 3.62 -2.23 10.32
CA GLN A 50 5.06 -2.10 10.55
C GLN A 50 5.56 -0.67 10.28
N ILE A 51 5.05 0.00 9.24
CA ILE A 51 5.36 1.42 8.98
C ILE A 51 4.86 2.30 10.13
N SER A 52 3.63 2.08 10.60
CA SER A 52 3.07 2.82 11.76
C SER A 52 3.93 2.62 13.02
N LYS A 53 4.39 1.40 13.28
CA LYS A 53 5.34 1.11 14.37
C LYS A 53 6.67 1.81 14.18
N GLU A 54 7.24 1.80 12.97
CA GLU A 54 8.51 2.47 12.70
C GLU A 54 8.41 3.98 12.91
N VAL A 55 7.36 4.60 12.36
CA VAL A 55 7.09 6.04 12.54
C VAL A 55 6.99 6.41 14.02
N LYS A 56 6.28 5.60 14.82
CA LYS A 56 6.13 5.83 16.27
C LYS A 56 7.42 5.58 17.05
N ASN A 57 8.09 4.46 16.79
CA ASN A 57 9.28 4.05 17.55
C ASN A 57 10.49 4.95 17.29
N LYS A 58 10.62 5.48 16.07
CA LYS A 58 11.69 6.41 15.69
C LYS A 58 11.28 7.88 15.83
N ASP A 59 10.07 8.16 16.30
CA ASP A 59 9.48 9.50 16.42
C ASP A 59 9.63 10.33 15.12
N LEU A 60 9.36 9.69 13.97
CA LEU A 60 9.51 10.31 12.66
C LEU A 60 8.51 11.45 12.50
N LYS A 61 9.00 12.70 12.55
CA LYS A 61 8.18 13.91 12.38
C LYS A 61 7.81 14.15 10.93
N GLU A 62 8.73 13.86 10.02
CA GLU A 62 8.57 14.09 8.59
C GLU A 62 8.95 12.83 7.81
N TYR A 63 8.02 12.38 6.97
CA TYR A 63 8.21 11.28 6.04
C TYR A 63 7.26 11.48 4.85
N VAL A 64 7.59 10.83 3.74
CA VAL A 64 6.82 10.93 2.49
C VAL A 64 6.22 9.56 2.16
N ILE A 65 4.95 9.53 1.81
CA ILE A 65 4.30 8.34 1.24
C ILE A 65 4.27 8.47 -0.29
N ILE A 66 4.64 7.41 -1.01
CA ILE A 66 4.51 7.35 -2.46
C ILE A 66 3.42 6.33 -2.80
N LEU A 67 2.39 6.77 -3.52
CA LEU A 67 1.31 5.93 -4.03
C LEU A 67 1.27 6.04 -5.54
N GLY A 68 1.08 4.92 -6.23
CA GLY A 68 0.98 4.93 -7.69
C GLY A 68 1.05 3.56 -8.32
N ASP A 69 1.16 3.56 -9.64
CA ASP A 69 1.17 2.34 -10.45
C ASP A 69 2.59 1.80 -10.70
N SER A 70 2.76 1.03 -11.77
CA SER A 70 4.04 0.47 -12.21
C SER A 70 5.16 1.50 -12.37
N VAL A 71 4.85 2.76 -12.70
CA VAL A 71 5.86 3.82 -12.90
C VAL A 71 6.49 4.19 -11.55
N ALA A 72 5.68 4.53 -10.55
CA ALA A 72 6.20 4.77 -9.20
C ALA A 72 6.69 3.51 -8.49
N PHE A 73 6.17 2.34 -8.84
CA PHE A 73 6.71 1.06 -8.38
C PHE A 73 8.13 0.79 -8.94
N SER A 74 8.46 1.37 -10.10
CA SER A 74 9.75 1.20 -10.78
C SER A 74 10.02 -0.24 -11.25
N GLY A 75 8.99 -0.92 -11.76
CA GLY A 75 9.16 -2.22 -12.43
C GLY A 75 9.79 -2.04 -13.82
N PRO A 76 10.63 -2.98 -14.31
CA PRO A 76 10.98 -4.30 -13.75
C PRO A 76 12.20 -4.30 -12.80
N GLY A 77 12.71 -3.15 -12.38
CA GLY A 77 13.86 -3.07 -11.47
C GLY A 77 13.57 -3.68 -10.09
N ASP A 78 14.61 -4.02 -9.35
CA ASP A 78 14.49 -4.45 -7.96
C ASP A 78 14.11 -3.28 -7.03
N SER A 79 14.03 -3.54 -5.72
CA SER A 79 13.62 -2.52 -4.77
C SER A 79 14.71 -1.44 -4.52
N GLN A 80 15.99 -1.79 -4.71
CA GLN A 80 17.14 -0.88 -4.65
C GLN A 80 17.35 -0.07 -5.93
N GLN A 81 16.56 -0.35 -6.97
CA GLN A 81 16.49 0.43 -8.21
C GLN A 81 15.19 1.23 -8.29
N SER A 82 14.44 1.30 -7.19
CA SER A 82 13.16 2.01 -7.15
C SER A 82 13.32 3.51 -6.92
N ILE A 83 12.30 4.29 -7.31
CA ILE A 83 12.25 5.71 -6.99
C ILE A 83 12.37 5.97 -5.48
N GLY A 84 11.84 5.07 -4.65
CA GLY A 84 11.97 5.16 -3.20
C GLY A 84 13.43 5.05 -2.73
N TYR A 85 14.20 4.15 -3.33
CA TYR A 85 15.63 4.01 -3.05
C TYR A 85 16.40 5.27 -3.42
N TYR A 86 16.23 5.76 -4.65
CA TYR A 86 16.98 6.94 -5.11
C TYR A 86 16.58 8.22 -4.36
N LEU A 87 15.31 8.37 -4.00
CA LEU A 87 14.88 9.49 -3.16
C LEU A 87 15.50 9.42 -1.76
N GLU A 88 15.53 8.24 -1.12
CA GLU A 88 16.22 8.08 0.17
C GLU A 88 17.73 8.31 0.06
N GLU A 89 18.38 7.83 -1.00
CA GLU A 89 19.82 8.01 -1.23
C GLU A 89 20.19 9.48 -1.42
N ILE A 90 19.54 10.18 -2.36
CA ILE A 90 19.77 11.60 -2.63
C ILE A 90 19.49 12.43 -1.36
N ASN A 91 18.45 12.07 -0.61
CA ASN A 91 18.10 12.79 0.61
C ASN A 91 19.12 12.55 1.72
N ARG A 92 19.63 11.31 1.86
CA ARG A 92 20.68 10.95 2.81
C ARG A 92 22.01 11.64 2.49
N GLU A 93 22.37 11.76 1.21
CA GLU A 93 23.56 12.51 0.79
C GLU A 93 23.49 13.99 1.18
N LYS A 94 22.29 14.59 1.10
CA LYS A 94 22.08 16.01 1.43
C LYS A 94 21.92 16.29 2.92
N ASN A 95 21.21 15.41 3.63
CA ASN A 95 20.71 15.68 4.99
C ASN A 95 21.28 14.74 6.06
N GLY A 96 22.12 13.77 5.70
CA GLY A 96 22.76 12.85 6.62
C GLY A 96 21.75 12.04 7.45
N GLU A 97 21.96 12.00 8.77
CA GLU A 97 21.11 11.25 9.72
C GLU A 97 19.69 11.82 9.86
N ASN A 98 19.47 13.09 9.46
CA ASN A 98 18.16 13.75 9.49
C ASN A 98 17.37 13.55 8.19
N ALA A 99 17.76 12.59 7.36
CA ALA A 99 17.07 12.33 6.10
C ALA A 99 15.63 11.85 6.33
N THR A 100 14.68 12.61 5.78
CA THR A 100 13.29 12.20 5.54
C THR A 100 13.22 10.80 4.95
N ARG A 101 12.35 9.97 5.52
CA ARG A 101 12.06 8.61 5.04
C ARG A 101 11.03 8.63 3.91
N PHE A 102 11.17 7.70 2.97
CA PHE A 102 10.22 7.53 1.87
C PHE A 102 9.60 6.13 1.92
N PHE A 103 8.28 6.09 2.05
CA PHE A 103 7.51 4.85 2.05
C PHE A 103 6.79 4.67 0.71
N ASN A 104 7.39 3.91 -0.20
CA ASN A 104 6.83 3.60 -1.50
C ASN A 104 5.88 2.40 -1.43
N LEU A 105 4.59 2.71 -1.40
CA LEU A 105 3.47 1.77 -1.35
C LEU A 105 2.79 1.61 -2.71
N SER A 106 3.47 2.03 -3.78
CA SER A 106 2.99 1.86 -5.16
C SER A 106 2.92 0.38 -5.52
N MET A 107 2.03 0.02 -6.44
CA MET A 107 1.87 -1.34 -6.93
C MET A 107 1.46 -1.34 -8.40
N PRO A 108 1.94 -2.29 -9.23
CA PRO A 108 1.52 -2.37 -10.62
C PRO A 108 0.00 -2.32 -10.79
N ALA A 109 -0.44 -1.56 -11.80
CA ALA A 109 -1.84 -1.39 -12.18
C ALA A 109 -2.76 -0.75 -11.13
N MET A 110 -2.25 -0.13 -10.05
CA MET A 110 -3.07 0.66 -9.13
C MET A 110 -3.88 1.72 -9.89
N GLN A 111 -5.17 1.75 -9.61
CA GLN A 111 -6.10 2.74 -10.14
C GLN A 111 -6.35 3.84 -9.11
N VAL A 112 -7.07 4.89 -9.51
CA VAL A 112 -7.47 5.97 -8.60
C VAL A 112 -8.28 5.43 -7.41
N GLY A 113 -9.12 4.42 -7.64
CA GLY A 113 -9.84 3.74 -6.56
C GLY A 113 -8.92 3.03 -5.56
N ASP A 114 -7.80 2.46 -6.03
CA ASP A 114 -6.79 1.83 -5.17
C ASP A 114 -6.05 2.88 -4.34
N ILE A 115 -5.63 3.98 -4.97
CA ILE A 115 -4.97 5.10 -4.30
C ILE A 115 -5.88 5.67 -3.21
N TYR A 116 -7.16 5.91 -3.51
CA TYR A 116 -8.13 6.38 -2.53
C TYR A 116 -8.27 5.40 -1.35
N THR A 117 -8.37 4.11 -1.63
CA THR A 117 -8.48 3.09 -0.57
C THR A 117 -7.21 3.02 0.28
N MET A 118 -6.03 3.22 -0.33
CA MET A 118 -4.78 3.31 0.41
C MET A 118 -4.73 4.53 1.32
N LEU A 119 -5.25 5.69 0.90
CA LEU A 119 -5.37 6.87 1.77
C LEU A 119 -6.26 6.58 2.99
N LEU A 120 -7.41 5.90 2.80
CA LEU A 120 -8.26 5.46 3.91
C LEU A 120 -7.54 4.48 4.85
N LYS A 121 -6.69 3.60 4.30
CA LYS A 121 -5.88 2.69 5.12
C LYS A 121 -4.82 3.44 5.92
N LEU A 122 -4.10 4.38 5.31
CA LEU A 122 -3.10 5.19 5.99
C LEU A 122 -3.72 5.90 7.21
N ASP A 123 -4.89 6.51 7.02
CA ASP A 123 -5.67 7.12 8.10
C ASP A 123 -6.01 6.12 9.21
N LYS A 124 -6.57 4.94 8.85
CA LYS A 124 -6.87 3.86 9.80
C LYS A 124 -5.64 3.43 10.62
N TYR A 125 -4.45 3.43 10.03
CA TYR A 125 -3.20 3.04 10.71
C TYR A 125 -2.48 4.22 11.40
N GLY A 126 -3.06 5.43 11.37
CA GLY A 126 -2.49 6.64 11.95
C GLY A 126 -1.20 7.08 11.26
N ILE A 127 -1.07 6.80 9.96
CA ILE A 127 0.04 7.25 9.12
C ILE A 127 -0.39 8.55 8.44
N SER A 128 0.36 9.63 8.68
CA SER A 128 0.10 10.95 8.12
C SER A 128 0.14 10.92 6.59
N THR A 129 -0.80 11.64 6.00
CA THR A 129 -0.90 11.92 4.57
C THR A 129 -0.54 13.38 4.26
N ASP A 130 0.21 14.06 5.14
CA ASP A 130 0.61 15.46 4.93
C ASP A 130 1.58 15.60 3.75
N ASN A 131 2.44 14.60 3.56
CA ASN A 131 3.40 14.54 2.45
C ASN A 131 3.17 13.27 1.63
N VAL A 132 2.39 13.40 0.56
CA VAL A 132 2.09 12.28 -0.35
C VAL A 132 2.49 12.64 -1.77
N ILE A 133 3.26 11.76 -2.41
CA ILE A 133 3.52 11.77 -3.84
C ILE A 133 2.53 10.82 -4.50
N LEU A 134 1.68 11.36 -5.37
CA LEU A 134 0.73 10.59 -6.16
C LEU A 134 1.21 10.46 -7.60
N ASN A 135 1.51 9.24 -8.02
CA ASN A 135 1.73 8.90 -9.40
C ASN A 135 0.44 8.30 -9.98
N ILE A 136 -0.28 9.12 -10.75
CA ILE A 136 -1.53 8.72 -11.39
C ILE A 136 -1.34 8.78 -12.90
N THR A 137 -1.69 7.70 -13.59
CA THR A 137 -1.68 7.67 -15.05
C THR A 137 -3.05 8.06 -15.61
N TYR A 138 -3.06 8.75 -16.75
CA TYR A 138 -4.30 9.14 -17.44
C TYR A 138 -5.21 7.94 -17.74
N ALA A 139 -4.61 6.76 -17.95
CA ALA A 139 -5.32 5.50 -18.13
C ALA A 139 -6.27 5.14 -16.96
N GLY A 140 -6.04 5.67 -15.75
CA GLY A 140 -6.95 5.51 -14.62
C GLY A 140 -8.23 6.34 -14.68
N PHE A 141 -8.35 7.26 -15.64
CA PHE A 141 -9.51 8.13 -15.83
C PHE A 141 -10.31 7.86 -17.11
N VAL A 142 -9.81 6.95 -17.97
CA VAL A 142 -10.46 6.63 -19.25
C VAL A 142 -10.84 5.17 -19.32
N LYS A 143 -11.91 4.89 -20.07
CA LYS A 143 -12.35 3.52 -20.33
C LYS A 143 -11.28 2.79 -21.16
N ARG A 144 -10.79 1.65 -20.67
CA ARG A 144 -9.96 0.73 -21.46
C ARG A 144 -10.83 -0.11 -22.40
N ASP A 145 -10.49 -0.12 -23.68
CA ASP A 145 -11.19 -0.87 -24.73
C ASP A 145 -10.24 -1.16 -25.92
N PRO A 146 -9.70 -2.39 -26.10
CA PRO A 146 -9.68 -3.54 -25.19
C PRO A 146 -8.32 -3.65 -24.45
N ASP A 147 -8.24 -4.58 -23.50
CA ASP A 147 -7.06 -5.14 -22.80
C ASP A 147 -5.83 -4.27 -22.42
N PRO A 148 -5.29 -4.38 -21.18
CA PRO A 148 -5.75 -5.25 -20.10
C PRO A 148 -6.97 -4.69 -19.34
N PRO A 149 -7.80 -5.56 -18.74
CA PRO A 149 -8.90 -5.15 -17.87
C PRO A 149 -8.38 -4.29 -16.72
N ILE A 150 -9.25 -3.42 -16.23
CA ILE A 150 -8.96 -2.57 -15.07
C ILE A 150 -8.86 -3.48 -13.85
N VAL A 151 -7.67 -3.55 -13.24
CA VAL A 151 -7.47 -4.20 -11.96
C VAL A 151 -7.89 -3.22 -10.87
N PHE A 152 -8.73 -3.66 -9.93
CA PHE A 152 -9.09 -2.88 -8.75
C PHE A 152 -8.75 -3.70 -7.51
N TRP A 153 -7.49 -3.60 -7.10
CA TRP A 153 -6.89 -4.41 -6.04
C TRP A 153 -7.65 -4.31 -4.71
N PHE A 154 -8.03 -3.09 -4.33
CA PHE A 154 -8.60 -2.82 -3.01
C PHE A 154 -10.12 -2.65 -3.01
N ARG A 155 -10.83 -3.16 -4.04
CA ARG A 155 -12.28 -3.01 -4.17
C ARG A 155 -13.05 -3.48 -2.92
N ASP A 156 -12.69 -4.63 -2.37
CA ASP A 156 -13.38 -5.16 -1.19
C ASP A 156 -13.02 -4.40 0.08
N ASN A 157 -11.81 -3.82 0.13
CA ASN A 157 -11.42 -2.94 1.23
C ASN A 157 -12.22 -1.64 1.16
N LEU A 158 -12.36 -1.04 -0.03
CA LEU A 158 -13.21 0.15 -0.22
C LEU A 158 -14.64 -0.13 0.22
N LYS A 159 -15.23 -1.26 -0.19
CA LYS A 159 -16.59 -1.65 0.22
C LYS A 159 -16.77 -1.67 1.75
N ASN A 160 -15.74 -2.05 2.50
CA ASN A 160 -15.81 -2.15 3.95
C ASN A 160 -15.48 -0.83 4.65
N MET A 161 -14.66 0.03 4.03
CA MET A 161 -14.17 1.28 4.63
C MET A 161 -15.03 2.50 4.27
N ASP A 162 -15.54 2.55 3.04
CA ASP A 162 -16.45 3.59 2.57
C ASP A 162 -17.52 3.00 1.65
N GLN A 163 -18.65 2.65 2.27
CA GLN A 163 -19.81 2.12 1.55
C GLN A 163 -20.44 3.15 0.61
N GLU A 164 -20.40 4.44 0.95
CA GLU A 164 -21.00 5.49 0.14
C GLU A 164 -20.22 5.68 -1.17
N ALA A 165 -18.90 5.78 -1.10
CA ALA A 165 -18.03 5.81 -2.28
C ALA A 165 -18.24 4.56 -3.15
N MET A 166 -18.36 3.38 -2.54
CA MET A 166 -18.62 2.14 -3.28
C MET A 166 -19.99 2.14 -3.96
N LEU A 167 -21.02 2.70 -3.33
CA LEU A 167 -22.35 2.86 -3.93
C LEU A 167 -22.32 3.83 -5.11
N LYS A 168 -21.68 4.99 -4.95
CA LYS A 168 -21.49 5.97 -6.05
C LYS A 168 -20.78 5.33 -7.24
N PHE A 169 -19.71 4.58 -6.99
CA PHE A 169 -18.99 3.84 -8.04
C PHE A 169 -19.91 2.86 -8.79
N ARG A 170 -20.72 2.07 -8.08
CA ARG A 170 -21.68 1.13 -8.70
C ARG A 170 -22.74 1.84 -9.53
N LEU A 171 -23.27 2.96 -9.06
CA LEU A 171 -24.26 3.75 -9.78
C LEU A 171 -23.71 4.30 -11.09
N ILE A 172 -22.49 4.85 -11.07
CA ILE A 172 -21.80 5.34 -12.28
C ILE A 172 -21.57 4.18 -13.26
N LEU A 173 -21.10 3.03 -12.77
CA LEU A 173 -20.87 1.86 -13.61
C LEU A 173 -22.16 1.38 -14.30
N LEU A 174 -23.28 1.34 -13.57
CA LEU A 174 -24.59 0.99 -14.11
C LEU A 174 -25.03 1.99 -15.19
N GLN A 175 -24.90 3.30 -14.94
CA GLN A 175 -25.21 4.34 -15.92
C GLN A 175 -24.39 4.17 -17.21
N MET A 176 -23.10 3.88 -17.09
CA MET A 176 -22.23 3.65 -18.26
C MET A 176 -22.65 2.41 -19.07
N ILE A 177 -23.04 1.31 -18.40
CA ILE A 177 -23.54 0.11 -19.06
C ILE A 177 -24.86 0.40 -19.79
N THR A 178 -25.79 1.10 -19.14
CA THR A 178 -27.08 1.48 -19.75
C THR A 178 -26.88 2.40 -20.96
N LEU A 179 -25.96 3.38 -20.88
CA LEU A 179 -25.61 4.25 -21.99
C LEU A 179 -24.99 3.48 -23.17
N LYS A 180 -24.15 2.48 -22.89
CA LYS A 180 -23.58 1.61 -23.93
C LYS A 180 -24.66 0.77 -24.62
N ALA A 181 -25.59 0.19 -23.86
CA ALA A 181 -26.70 -0.59 -24.42
C ALA A 181 -27.59 0.27 -25.34
N LYS A 182 -27.85 1.53 -24.99
CA LYS A 182 -28.61 2.47 -25.82
C LYS A 182 -27.90 2.93 -27.10
N ARG A 183 -26.57 2.78 -27.20
CA ARG A 183 -25.79 3.16 -28.39
C ARG A 183 -25.65 2.03 -29.42
N ILE A 184 -26.05 0.81 -29.06
CA ILE A 184 -25.94 -0.40 -29.90
C ILE A 184 -27.30 -0.76 -30.55
N LEU A 185 -28.38 -0.09 -30.13
CA LEU A 185 -29.71 -0.13 -30.73
C LEU A 185 -29.94 1.13 -31.57
#